data_AF-A0A2E8Q6F0-F1
#
_entry.id   AF-A0A2E8Q6F0-F1
#
_cell.length_a   1.000
_cell.length_b   1.000
_cell.length_c   1.000
_cell.angle_alpha   90.00
_cell.angle_beta   90.00
_cell.angle_gamma   90.00
#
_symmetry.space_group_name_H-M   'P 1'
#
loop_
_entity.id
_entity.type
_entity.pdbx_description
1 polymer ?
#
loop_
_entity_poly.entity_id
_entity_poly.type
_entity_poly.pdbx_seq_one_letter_code
_entity_poly.pdbx_strand_id
1 'polypeptide(L)'
;LLEHGGLTVSEMKEAISNAIELFNGTGRLSFAFSNHDVPRSASRQLSPLGITLDKQDALQFLLLQLETSLIGSTCIYQGEELGLSDVTDIDFDKMKDPWGINFYPEFLGRDTCRTPMVWEKDKPMGGFTSANESWLPISKSHLEKAGLDMAKNEGSIYNKFSSFLKWRKQQPAMMTANNMSSITGGPKEIIFDRISKTQILRCKFDFELVKATFEEVTHGTS
;
A
#
# COMPACT_ATOMS: atom_id res chain seq x y z
N LEU A 1 -8.43 -0.60 -7.41
CA LEU A 1 -7.07 -0.29 -6.88
C LEU A 1 -6.08 -1.42 -7.17
N LEU A 2 -6.51 -2.69 -7.17
CA LEU A 2 -5.74 -3.86 -7.62
C LEU A 2 -5.59 -3.93 -9.16
N GLU A 3 -5.04 -2.89 -9.76
CA GLU A 3 -4.74 -2.85 -11.21
C GLU A 3 -3.28 -3.23 -11.46
N HIS A 4 -3.03 -4.06 -12.47
CA HIS A 4 -1.69 -4.59 -12.75
C HIS A 4 -0.66 -3.50 -13.11
N GLY A 5 -1.07 -2.47 -13.87
CA GLY A 5 -0.20 -1.39 -14.33
C GLY A 5 -0.04 -0.22 -13.34
N GLY A 6 -0.69 -0.29 -12.18
CA GLY A 6 -0.89 0.89 -11.32
C GLY A 6 -1.96 1.83 -11.89
N LEU A 7 -2.17 2.97 -11.23
CA LEU A 7 -3.21 3.94 -11.54
C LEU A 7 -2.66 5.36 -11.39
N THR A 8 -3.05 6.23 -12.31
CA THR A 8 -2.91 7.68 -12.14
C THR A 8 -3.79 8.18 -10.98
N VAL A 9 -3.54 9.41 -10.52
CA VAL A 9 -4.39 10.04 -9.49
C VAL A 9 -5.84 10.16 -9.97
N SER A 10 -6.07 10.46 -11.25
CA SER A 10 -7.43 10.57 -11.81
C SER A 10 -8.17 9.23 -11.77
N GLU A 11 -7.52 8.13 -12.18
CA GLU A 11 -8.13 6.80 -12.14
C GLU A 11 -8.37 6.31 -10.72
N MET A 12 -7.48 6.65 -9.77
CA MET A 12 -7.74 6.39 -8.35
C MET A 12 -8.94 7.17 -7.83
N LYS A 13 -9.08 8.45 -8.19
CA LYS A 13 -10.26 9.26 -7.82
C LYS A 13 -11.54 8.63 -8.35
N GLU A 14 -11.54 8.22 -9.62
CA GLU A 14 -12.70 7.59 -10.25
C GLU A 14 -13.08 6.28 -9.55
N ALA A 15 -12.11 5.38 -9.37
CA ALA A 15 -12.33 4.10 -8.69
C ALA A 15 -12.87 4.28 -7.26
N ILE A 16 -12.31 5.23 -6.50
CA ILE A 16 -12.77 5.53 -5.14
C ILE A 16 -14.15 6.20 -5.17
N SER A 17 -14.43 7.09 -6.12
CA SER A 17 -15.73 7.77 -6.24
C SER A 17 -16.86 6.79 -6.52
N ASN A 18 -16.64 5.86 -7.46
CA ASN A 18 -17.59 4.79 -7.77
C ASN A 18 -17.83 3.88 -6.56
N ALA A 19 -16.77 3.60 -5.78
CA ALA A 19 -16.89 2.82 -4.55
C ALA A 19 -17.70 3.56 -3.47
N ILE A 20 -17.51 4.87 -3.31
CA ILE A 20 -18.28 5.68 -2.35
C ILE A 20 -19.75 5.70 -2.76
N GLU A 21 -20.05 6.00 -4.02
CA GLU A 21 -21.43 6.11 -4.51
C GLU A 21 -22.28 4.88 -4.13
N LEU A 22 -21.69 3.69 -4.24
CA LEU A 22 -22.37 2.43 -3.98
C LEU A 22 -22.33 1.99 -2.51
N PHE A 23 -21.23 2.23 -1.80
CA PHE A 23 -20.96 1.60 -0.50
C PHE A 23 -20.90 2.56 0.68
N ASN A 24 -21.05 3.88 0.47
CA ASN A 24 -21.01 4.85 1.57
C ASN A 24 -22.08 4.53 2.64
N GLY A 25 -21.68 4.56 3.90
CA GLY A 25 -22.51 4.21 5.05
C GLY A 25 -22.78 2.71 5.24
N THR A 26 -22.45 1.85 4.28
CA THR A 26 -22.81 0.41 4.34
C THR A 26 -21.86 -0.43 5.18
N GLY A 27 -20.56 -0.06 5.21
CA GLY A 27 -19.50 -0.88 5.80
C GLY A 27 -19.21 -2.20 5.05
N ARG A 28 -19.67 -2.34 3.79
CA ARG A 28 -19.58 -3.59 3.00
C ARG A 28 -18.60 -3.49 1.84
N LEU A 29 -17.40 -3.01 2.10
CA LEU A 29 -16.34 -2.88 1.10
C LEU A 29 -14.98 -3.12 1.74
N SER A 30 -14.04 -3.65 0.95
CA SER A 30 -12.63 -3.69 1.32
C SER A 30 -11.79 -3.07 0.21
N PHE A 31 -10.83 -2.24 0.59
CA PHE A 31 -9.81 -1.72 -0.31
C PHE A 31 -8.52 -2.54 -0.18
N ALA A 32 -7.73 -2.56 -1.25
CA ALA A 32 -6.43 -3.20 -1.32
C ALA A 32 -5.62 -2.56 -2.45
N PHE A 33 -4.37 -2.17 -2.17
CA PHE A 33 -3.40 -1.88 -3.22
C PHE A 33 -2.59 -3.09 -3.63
N SER A 34 -2.35 -4.10 -2.80
CA SER A 34 -1.67 -5.31 -3.29
C SER A 34 -2.35 -6.58 -2.81
N ASN A 35 -2.01 -7.65 -3.51
CA ASN A 35 -2.30 -9.02 -3.14
C ASN A 35 -1.23 -9.90 -3.80
N HIS A 36 -1.48 -11.20 -3.85
CA HIS A 36 -0.58 -12.19 -4.44
C HIS A 36 -0.75 -12.35 -5.97
N ASP A 37 -1.56 -11.53 -6.62
CA ASP A 37 -1.88 -11.63 -8.06
C ASP A 37 -1.49 -10.39 -8.86
N VAL A 38 -1.19 -9.26 -8.21
CA VAL A 38 -0.73 -8.03 -8.88
C VAL A 38 0.66 -7.64 -8.39
N PRO A 39 1.49 -7.01 -9.25
CA PRO A 39 2.79 -6.49 -8.86
C PRO A 39 2.70 -5.58 -7.63
N ARG A 40 3.74 -5.57 -6.79
CA ARG A 40 3.73 -4.79 -5.55
C ARG A 40 3.48 -3.29 -5.81
N SER A 41 2.62 -2.69 -5.01
CA SER A 41 2.22 -1.28 -5.13
C SER A 41 3.40 -0.31 -5.13
N ALA A 42 4.42 -0.59 -4.31
CA ALA A 42 5.66 0.17 -4.23
C ALA A 42 6.40 0.28 -5.58
N SER A 43 6.26 -0.71 -6.47
CA SER A 43 6.87 -0.67 -7.80
C SER A 43 5.92 -0.13 -8.86
N ARG A 44 4.72 -0.73 -8.96
CA ARG A 44 3.82 -0.42 -10.09
C ARG A 44 3.24 0.99 -10.05
N GLN A 45 3.18 1.63 -8.89
CA GLN A 45 2.63 2.99 -8.77
C GLN A 45 3.62 4.11 -9.10
N LEU A 46 4.92 3.82 -9.23
CA LEU A 46 5.93 4.84 -9.50
C LEU A 46 5.67 5.54 -10.84
N SER A 47 5.59 4.77 -11.93
CA SER A 47 5.45 5.32 -13.29
C SER A 47 4.11 6.06 -13.51
N PRO A 48 2.93 5.49 -13.20
CA PRO A 48 1.65 6.19 -13.38
C PRO A 48 1.53 7.50 -12.59
N LEU A 49 2.25 7.62 -11.47
CA LEU A 49 2.24 8.82 -10.64
C LEU A 49 3.35 9.82 -11.00
N GLY A 50 4.31 9.42 -11.84
CA GLY A 50 5.50 10.21 -12.17
C GLY A 50 6.47 10.34 -11.00
N ILE A 51 6.54 9.31 -10.15
CA ILE A 51 7.38 9.28 -8.94
C ILE A 51 8.64 8.48 -9.21
N THR A 52 9.77 9.05 -8.83
CA THR A 52 11.09 8.44 -8.98
C THR A 52 11.37 7.43 -7.86
N LEU A 53 12.27 6.48 -8.13
CA LEU A 53 12.57 5.37 -7.24
C LEU A 53 13.06 5.80 -5.84
N ASP A 54 13.75 6.94 -5.74
CA ASP A 54 14.23 7.50 -4.47
C ASP A 54 13.09 7.90 -3.51
N LYS A 55 11.89 8.16 -4.04
CA LYS A 55 10.69 8.47 -3.25
C LYS A 55 9.79 7.25 -2.99
N GLN A 56 10.23 6.03 -3.35
CA GLN A 56 9.41 4.83 -3.26
C GLN A 56 8.82 4.59 -1.86
N ASP A 57 9.63 4.70 -0.79
CA ASP A 57 9.14 4.45 0.57
C ASP A 57 8.16 5.52 1.04
N ALA A 58 8.39 6.78 0.65
CA ALA A 58 7.44 7.85 0.93
C ALA A 58 6.11 7.60 0.19
N LEU A 59 6.17 7.15 -1.07
CA LEU A 59 5.00 6.82 -1.87
C LEU A 59 4.24 5.65 -1.27
N GLN A 60 4.93 4.57 -0.91
CA GLN A 60 4.28 3.43 -0.28
C GLN A 60 3.59 3.84 1.01
N PHE A 61 4.25 4.65 1.83
CA PHE A 61 3.63 5.14 3.06
C PHE A 61 2.38 5.98 2.78
N LEU A 62 2.42 6.86 1.77
CA LEU A 62 1.25 7.63 1.32
C LEU A 62 0.09 6.72 0.88
N LEU A 63 0.37 5.67 0.11
CA LEU A 63 -0.63 4.71 -0.37
C LEU A 63 -1.25 3.91 0.78
N LEU A 64 -0.44 3.45 1.74
CA LEU A 64 -0.92 2.79 2.97
C LEU A 64 -1.83 3.72 3.77
N GLN A 65 -1.45 4.99 3.92
CA GLN A 65 -2.29 5.98 4.60
C GLN A 65 -3.60 6.21 3.84
N LEU A 66 -3.56 6.32 2.51
CA LEU A 66 -4.76 6.48 1.68
C LEU A 66 -5.69 5.29 1.87
N GLU A 67 -5.20 4.07 1.61
CA GLU A 67 -6.01 2.85 1.67
C GLU A 67 -6.71 2.69 3.03
N THR A 68 -5.94 2.86 4.10
CA THR A 68 -6.48 2.69 5.46
C THR A 68 -7.36 3.86 5.90
N SER A 69 -7.34 5.00 5.19
CA SER A 69 -8.22 6.14 5.45
C SER A 69 -9.54 6.09 4.69
N LEU A 70 -9.74 5.11 3.80
CA LEU A 70 -11.00 4.91 3.09
C LEU A 70 -12.07 4.24 3.98
N ILE A 71 -13.32 4.24 3.52
CA ILE A 71 -14.44 3.54 4.18
C ILE A 71 -14.27 2.02 4.12
N GLY A 72 -14.93 1.28 5.01
CA GLY A 72 -14.87 -0.17 5.03
C GLY A 72 -13.55 -0.73 5.57
N SER A 73 -13.21 -1.92 5.12
CA SER A 73 -12.01 -2.67 5.50
C SER A 73 -10.84 -2.39 4.54
N THR A 74 -9.65 -2.83 4.93
CA THR A 74 -8.40 -2.69 4.18
C THR A 74 -7.64 -4.01 4.25
N CYS A 75 -6.98 -4.37 3.16
CA CYS A 75 -6.17 -5.58 3.05
C CYS A 75 -4.74 -5.19 2.71
N ILE A 76 -3.88 -5.19 3.73
CA ILE A 76 -2.45 -4.95 3.56
C ILE A 76 -1.75 -6.27 3.22
N TYR A 77 -1.08 -6.32 2.07
CA TYR A 77 -0.37 -7.53 1.64
C TYR A 77 1.02 -7.61 2.25
N GLN A 78 1.50 -8.83 2.56
CA GLN A 78 2.79 -9.05 3.22
C GLN A 78 3.95 -8.33 2.51
N GLY A 79 4.60 -7.43 3.22
CA GLY A 79 5.70 -6.61 2.72
C GLY A 79 5.29 -5.24 2.18
N GLU A 80 3.99 -4.92 2.03
CA GLU A 80 3.57 -3.54 1.77
C GLU A 80 3.93 -2.61 2.92
N GLU A 81 3.80 -3.08 4.16
CA GLU A 81 4.18 -2.36 5.38
C GLU A 81 5.70 -2.10 5.47
N LEU A 82 6.48 -2.80 4.65
CA LEU A 82 7.93 -2.66 4.52
C LEU A 82 8.33 -1.91 3.24
N GLY A 83 7.38 -1.60 2.35
CA GLY A 83 7.68 -1.03 1.04
C GLY A 83 8.52 -1.94 0.14
N LEU A 84 8.27 -3.25 0.20
CA LEU A 84 8.93 -4.21 -0.69
C LEU A 84 8.56 -3.92 -2.15
N SER A 85 9.58 -3.86 -3.01
CA SER A 85 9.45 -3.75 -4.47
C SER A 85 9.15 -5.10 -5.09
N ASP A 86 8.55 -5.10 -6.28
CA ASP A 86 8.42 -6.29 -7.11
C ASP A 86 9.80 -6.88 -7.44
N VAL A 87 9.91 -8.20 -7.51
CA VAL A 87 11.16 -8.92 -7.76
C VAL A 87 11.20 -9.37 -9.20
N THR A 88 12.11 -8.79 -10.00
CA THR A 88 12.17 -9.01 -11.44
C THR A 88 13.36 -9.87 -11.88
N ASP A 89 14.25 -10.23 -10.96
CA ASP A 89 15.48 -11.01 -11.19
C ASP A 89 15.30 -12.50 -10.80
N ILE A 90 14.13 -13.07 -11.08
CA ILE A 90 13.84 -14.50 -10.86
C ILE A 90 14.30 -15.29 -12.09
N ASP A 91 15.26 -16.20 -11.91
CA ASP A 91 15.72 -17.11 -12.98
C ASP A 91 14.56 -18.00 -13.49
N PHE A 92 14.51 -18.25 -14.79
CA PHE A 92 13.42 -19.00 -15.43
C PHE A 92 13.19 -20.39 -14.82
N ASP A 93 14.26 -21.12 -14.52
CA ASP A 93 14.22 -22.46 -13.90
C ASP A 93 13.70 -22.44 -12.45
N LYS A 94 13.69 -21.27 -11.82
CA LYS A 94 13.16 -21.05 -10.47
C LYS A 94 11.72 -20.57 -10.46
N MET A 95 11.18 -20.10 -11.59
CA MET A 95 9.78 -19.69 -11.69
C MET A 95 8.83 -20.84 -11.33
N LYS A 96 7.72 -20.49 -10.69
CA LYS A 96 6.68 -21.41 -10.20
C LYS A 96 5.30 -21.07 -10.75
N ASP A 97 5.04 -19.82 -11.13
CA ASP A 97 3.75 -19.41 -11.68
C ASP A 97 3.58 -19.93 -13.11
N PRO A 98 2.60 -20.82 -13.39
CA PRO A 98 2.35 -21.30 -14.74
C PRO A 98 2.03 -20.16 -15.71
N TRP A 99 1.45 -19.06 -15.22
CA TRP A 99 1.17 -17.91 -16.07
C TRP A 99 2.46 -17.23 -16.53
N GLY A 100 3.42 -16.98 -15.63
CA GLY A 100 4.72 -16.44 -16.01
C GLY A 100 5.53 -17.39 -16.89
N ILE A 101 5.54 -18.68 -16.58
CA ILE A 101 6.28 -19.69 -17.35
C ILE A 101 5.81 -19.75 -18.81
N ASN A 102 4.50 -19.66 -19.05
CA ASN A 102 3.94 -19.74 -20.41
C ASN A 102 4.20 -18.51 -21.28
N PHE A 103 4.53 -17.37 -20.68
CA PHE A 103 4.71 -16.08 -21.37
C PHE A 103 6.08 -15.45 -21.10
N TYR A 104 7.06 -16.26 -20.69
CA TYR A 104 8.44 -15.81 -20.50
C TYR A 104 9.13 -15.62 -21.85
N PRO A 105 9.93 -14.54 -22.06
CA PRO A 105 10.34 -13.53 -21.08
C PRO A 105 9.44 -12.28 -21.01
N GLU A 106 8.39 -12.17 -21.83
CA GLU A 106 7.55 -10.96 -21.92
C GLU A 106 6.78 -10.66 -20.63
N PHE A 107 6.47 -11.70 -19.85
CA PHE A 107 5.70 -11.59 -18.62
C PHE A 107 6.20 -12.56 -17.55
N LEU A 108 6.68 -12.01 -16.43
CA LEU A 108 7.24 -12.80 -15.33
C LEU A 108 6.20 -13.47 -14.43
N GLY A 109 4.90 -13.26 -14.67
CA GLY A 109 3.87 -13.81 -13.81
C GLY A 109 3.80 -13.14 -12.45
N ARG A 110 3.19 -13.84 -11.51
CA ARG A 110 2.89 -13.36 -10.16
C ARG A 110 3.98 -13.72 -9.15
N ASP A 111 4.97 -14.51 -9.54
CA ASP A 111 6.10 -14.85 -8.67
C ASP A 111 6.86 -13.61 -8.19
N THR A 112 6.83 -12.53 -8.98
CA THR A 112 7.47 -11.24 -8.68
C THR A 112 7.00 -10.62 -7.36
N CYS A 113 5.74 -10.88 -6.96
CA CYS A 113 5.17 -10.41 -5.71
C CYS A 113 5.13 -11.48 -4.61
N ARG A 114 5.44 -12.75 -4.94
CA ARG A 114 5.29 -13.92 -4.04
C ARG A 114 6.59 -14.41 -3.42
N THR A 115 7.72 -13.76 -3.72
CA THR A 115 9.01 -14.14 -3.13
C THR A 115 8.93 -14.22 -1.61
N PRO A 116 9.69 -15.13 -0.97
CA PRO A 116 9.57 -15.35 0.45
C PRO A 116 9.86 -14.09 1.26
N MET A 117 9.14 -13.95 2.38
CA MET A 117 9.35 -12.85 3.31
C MET A 117 10.74 -12.93 3.92
N VAL A 118 11.45 -11.80 3.98
CA VAL A 118 12.70 -11.68 4.72
C VAL A 118 12.40 -11.11 6.11
N TRP A 119 12.88 -11.79 7.14
CA TRP A 119 12.75 -11.38 8.53
C TRP A 119 14.01 -10.70 9.08
N GLU A 120 15.20 -11.24 8.79
CA GLU A 120 16.48 -10.71 9.28
C GLU A 120 17.53 -10.78 8.16
N LYS A 121 18.17 -9.65 7.85
CA LYS A 121 19.08 -9.56 6.70
C LYS A 121 20.31 -10.47 6.81
N ASP A 122 20.82 -10.63 8.04
CA ASP A 122 22.08 -11.33 8.33
C ASP A 122 21.89 -12.84 8.60
N LYS A 123 20.65 -13.35 8.48
CA LYS A 123 20.34 -14.78 8.66
C LYS A 123 20.39 -15.53 7.33
N PRO A 124 20.78 -16.82 7.33
CA PRO A 124 20.56 -17.70 6.20
C PRO A 124 19.12 -17.61 5.70
N MET A 125 18.94 -17.55 4.38
CA MET A 125 17.63 -17.40 3.74
C MET A 125 16.78 -16.22 4.25
N GLY A 126 17.42 -15.16 4.74
CA GLY A 126 16.72 -14.01 5.30
C GLY A 126 15.90 -14.32 6.55
N GLY A 127 16.16 -15.45 7.22
CA GLY A 127 15.34 -15.94 8.33
C GLY A 127 14.00 -16.57 7.92
N PHE A 128 13.73 -16.76 6.62
CA PHE A 128 12.49 -17.37 6.14
C PHE A 128 12.39 -18.87 6.45
N THR A 129 13.51 -19.58 6.30
CA THR A 129 13.60 -21.04 6.48
C THR A 129 14.97 -21.44 7.01
N SER A 130 15.05 -22.60 7.67
CA SER A 130 16.32 -23.24 8.05
C SER A 130 16.90 -24.13 6.96
N ALA A 131 16.14 -24.41 5.89
CA ALA A 131 16.64 -25.12 4.72
C ALA A 131 17.65 -24.26 3.94
N ASN A 132 18.49 -24.90 3.13
CA ASN A 132 19.46 -24.20 2.29
C ASN A 132 18.81 -23.45 1.11
N GLU A 133 17.57 -23.81 0.76
CA GLU A 133 16.81 -23.23 -0.36
C GLU A 133 15.32 -23.09 0.00
N SER A 134 14.64 -22.19 -0.70
CA SER A 134 13.20 -21.94 -0.60
C SER A 134 12.51 -22.15 -1.94
N TRP A 135 11.19 -22.29 -1.91
CA TRP A 135 10.37 -22.59 -3.11
C TRP A 135 10.45 -21.51 -4.21
N LEU A 136 10.69 -20.25 -3.82
CA LEU A 136 11.10 -19.13 -4.68
C LEU A 136 12.38 -18.51 -4.11
N PRO A 137 13.20 -17.82 -4.92
CA PRO A 137 14.45 -17.21 -4.45
C PRO A 137 14.20 -16.09 -3.44
N ILE A 138 15.14 -15.93 -2.49
CA ILE A 138 15.18 -14.78 -1.59
C ILE A 138 15.65 -13.55 -2.39
N SER A 139 14.86 -12.49 -2.38
CA SER A 139 15.21 -11.24 -3.04
C SER A 139 16.30 -10.49 -2.28
N LYS A 140 17.36 -10.10 -2.98
CA LYS A 140 18.44 -9.28 -2.42
C LYS A 140 17.94 -7.89 -2.00
N SER A 141 17.04 -7.28 -2.77
CA SER A 141 16.47 -5.98 -2.43
C SER A 141 15.56 -6.05 -1.20
N HIS A 142 14.95 -7.22 -0.93
CA HIS A 142 14.14 -7.44 0.27
C HIS A 142 15.00 -7.67 1.52
N LEU A 143 16.24 -8.15 1.39
CA LEU A 143 17.19 -8.25 2.51
C LEU A 143 17.44 -6.89 3.17
N GLU A 144 17.57 -5.83 2.37
CA GLU A 144 17.75 -4.46 2.87
C GLU A 144 16.52 -3.91 3.62
N LYS A 145 15.36 -4.56 3.46
CA LYS A 145 14.09 -4.19 4.10
C LYS A 145 13.55 -5.32 4.97
N ALA A 146 14.43 -6.15 5.54
CA ALA A 146 14.07 -7.28 6.39
C ALA A 146 13.13 -6.87 7.54
N GLY A 147 12.05 -7.63 7.77
CA GLY A 147 10.93 -7.21 8.63
C GLY A 147 11.30 -6.90 10.08
N LEU A 148 12.10 -7.75 10.74
CA LEU A 148 12.54 -7.51 12.13
C LEU A 148 13.57 -6.38 12.22
N ASP A 149 14.37 -6.18 11.18
CA ASP A 149 15.34 -5.08 11.15
C ASP A 149 14.63 -3.74 10.93
N MET A 150 13.62 -3.70 10.06
CA MET A 150 12.73 -2.55 9.87
C MET A 150 11.93 -2.24 11.13
N ALA A 151 11.47 -3.25 11.86
CA ALA A 151 10.78 -3.05 13.14
C ALA A 151 11.67 -2.44 14.23
N LYS A 152 12.99 -2.71 14.22
CA LYS A 152 13.96 -2.08 15.14
C LYS A 152 14.32 -0.65 14.76
N ASN A 153 14.21 -0.29 13.48
CA ASN A 153 14.53 1.05 12.97
C ASN A 153 13.34 2.01 13.13
N GLU A 154 13.43 2.98 14.05
CA GLU A 154 12.36 3.95 14.32
C GLU A 154 11.97 4.81 13.10
N GLY A 155 12.91 5.06 12.17
CA GLY A 155 12.67 5.84 10.96
C GLY A 155 12.05 5.05 9.79
N SER A 156 11.87 3.74 9.96
CA SER A 156 11.40 2.83 8.91
C SER A 156 9.95 3.10 8.52
N ILE A 157 9.58 2.71 7.29
CA ILE A 157 8.19 2.72 6.85
C ILE A 157 7.29 1.87 7.77
N TYR A 158 7.81 0.74 8.29
CA TYR A 158 7.09 -0.10 9.23
C TYR A 158 6.68 0.66 10.49
N ASN A 159 7.62 1.36 11.13
CA ASN A 159 7.34 2.10 12.37
C ASN A 159 6.48 3.34 12.12
N LYS A 160 6.65 4.02 10.97
CA LYS A 160 5.76 5.11 10.54
C LYS A 160 4.33 4.62 10.35
N PHE A 161 4.13 3.50 9.66
CA PHE A 161 2.81 2.92 9.43
C PHE A 161 2.18 2.36 10.71
N SER A 162 2.96 1.67 11.55
CA SER A 162 2.52 1.22 12.88
C SER A 162 2.04 2.39 13.74
N SER A 163 2.79 3.49 13.77
CA SER A 163 2.41 4.71 14.49
C SER A 163 1.16 5.35 13.91
N PHE A 164 1.05 5.41 12.58
CA PHE A 164 -0.16 5.87 11.90
C PHE A 164 -1.39 5.02 12.26
N LEU A 165 -1.29 3.69 12.26
CA LEU A 165 -2.40 2.80 12.64
C LEU A 165 -2.80 2.96 14.11
N LYS A 166 -1.85 3.23 15.02
CA LYS A 166 -2.15 3.56 16.42
C LYS A 166 -2.94 4.86 16.52
N TRP A 167 -2.51 5.92 15.81
CA TRP A 167 -3.25 7.18 15.74
C TRP A 167 -4.63 7.00 15.10
N ARG A 168 -4.72 6.25 13.99
CA ARG A 168 -5.96 5.93 13.28
C ARG A 168 -7.01 5.31 14.20
N LYS A 169 -6.59 4.38 15.07
CA LYS A 169 -7.49 3.73 16.05
C LYS A 169 -8.14 4.72 17.03
N GLN A 170 -7.56 5.90 17.19
CA GLN A 170 -8.09 6.96 18.07
C GLN A 170 -9.03 7.92 17.34
N GLN A 171 -9.25 7.77 16.02
CA GLN A 171 -10.08 8.69 15.23
C GLN A 171 -11.50 8.13 15.05
N PRO A 172 -12.54 8.68 15.72
CA PRO A 172 -13.93 8.26 15.52
C PRO A 172 -14.37 8.28 14.05
N ALA A 173 -13.98 9.31 13.28
CA ALA A 173 -14.29 9.43 11.86
C ALA A 173 -13.83 8.22 11.02
N MET A 174 -12.72 7.59 11.41
CA MET A 174 -12.16 6.44 10.71
C MET A 174 -12.64 5.09 11.27
N MET A 175 -12.88 5.00 12.58
CA MET A 175 -13.13 3.72 13.27
C MET A 175 -14.60 3.39 13.49
N THR A 176 -15.46 4.40 13.66
CA THR A 176 -16.87 4.18 14.05
C THR A 176 -17.85 4.53 12.94
N ALA A 177 -17.37 5.13 11.86
CA ALA A 177 -18.20 5.54 10.73
C ALA A 177 -17.66 5.01 9.41
N ASN A 178 -18.59 4.57 8.56
CA ASN A 178 -18.34 4.21 7.17
C ASN A 178 -18.80 5.32 6.23
N ASN A 179 -18.72 6.58 6.67
CA ASN A 179 -19.15 7.73 5.89
C ASN A 179 -17.96 8.59 5.47
N MET A 180 -17.97 9.01 4.20
CA MET A 180 -16.97 9.85 3.58
C MET A 180 -17.62 10.82 2.59
N SER A 181 -17.07 12.03 2.47
CA SER A 181 -17.50 13.01 1.46
C SER A 181 -17.12 12.56 0.04
N SER A 182 -17.68 13.24 -0.96
CA SER A 182 -17.15 13.19 -2.33
C SER A 182 -15.68 13.63 -2.35
N ILE A 183 -14.93 13.11 -3.32
CA ILE A 183 -13.51 13.43 -3.50
C ILE A 183 -13.36 14.81 -4.15
N THR A 184 -12.37 15.57 -3.68
CA THR A 184 -11.95 16.88 -4.20
C THR A 184 -10.42 16.92 -4.36
N GLY A 185 -9.85 18.10 -4.59
CA GLY A 185 -8.40 18.34 -4.75
C GLY A 185 -7.95 18.44 -6.20
N GLY A 186 -6.76 19.01 -6.41
CA GLY A 186 -6.17 19.21 -7.73
C GLY A 186 -5.72 17.92 -8.44
N PRO A 187 -5.06 18.03 -9.62
CA PRO A 187 -4.67 16.86 -10.44
C PRO A 187 -3.74 15.86 -9.74
N LYS A 188 -2.98 16.30 -8.72
CA LYS A 188 -2.04 15.49 -7.95
C LYS A 188 -2.47 15.26 -6.50
N GLU A 189 -3.72 15.56 -6.17
CA GLU A 189 -4.22 15.49 -4.79
C GLU A 189 -5.50 14.68 -4.72
N ILE A 190 -5.65 13.85 -3.69
CA ILE A 190 -6.94 13.25 -3.31
C ILE A 190 -7.32 13.85 -1.95
N ILE A 191 -8.47 14.52 -1.88
CA ILE A 191 -8.97 15.13 -0.64
C ILE A 191 -10.40 14.66 -0.38
N PHE A 192 -10.66 14.20 0.84
CA PHE A 192 -12.00 13.85 1.30
C PHE A 192 -12.11 14.00 2.81
N ASP A 193 -13.33 14.15 3.32
CA ASP A 193 -13.60 14.19 4.75
C ASP A 193 -14.18 12.83 5.18
N ARG A 194 -13.61 12.23 6.24
CA ARG A 194 -14.22 11.13 6.98
C ARG A 194 -15.16 11.70 8.02
N ILE A 195 -16.39 11.18 8.11
CA ILE A 195 -17.47 11.82 8.85
C ILE A 195 -18.08 10.83 9.85
N SER A 196 -18.03 11.17 11.14
CA SER A 196 -18.79 10.51 12.20
C SER A 196 -19.67 11.51 12.94
N LYS A 197 -20.45 11.03 13.93
CA LYS A 197 -21.28 11.91 14.77
C LYS A 197 -20.47 12.91 15.60
N THR A 198 -19.21 12.60 15.90
CA THR A 198 -18.38 13.31 16.89
C THR A 198 -17.10 13.87 16.31
N GLN A 199 -16.79 13.58 15.04
CA GLN A 199 -15.55 13.99 14.39
C GLN A 199 -15.76 14.06 12.88
N ILE A 200 -15.31 15.17 12.28
CA ILE A 200 -15.08 15.30 10.83
C ILE A 200 -13.59 15.48 10.64
N LEU A 201 -12.98 14.57 9.89
CA LEU A 201 -11.54 14.52 9.69
C LEU A 201 -11.21 14.64 8.20
N ARG A 202 -10.64 15.78 7.82
CA ARG A 202 -10.16 16.02 6.46
C ARG A 202 -8.89 15.25 6.22
N CYS A 203 -8.92 14.40 5.20
CA CYS A 203 -7.79 13.59 4.75
C CYS A 203 -7.34 14.14 3.40
N LYS A 204 -6.09 14.61 3.31
CA LYS A 204 -5.45 15.04 2.06
C LYS A 204 -4.26 14.15 1.76
N PHE A 205 -4.17 13.68 0.52
CA PHE A 205 -3.06 12.89 -0.03
C PHE A 205 -2.48 13.63 -1.22
N ASP A 206 -1.29 14.20 -1.05
CA ASP A 206 -0.58 14.95 -2.07
C ASP A 206 0.50 14.06 -2.70
N PHE A 207 0.32 13.73 -3.98
CA PHE A 207 1.22 12.85 -4.71
C PHE A 207 2.45 13.58 -5.27
N GLU A 208 2.42 14.92 -5.37
CA GLU A 208 3.59 15.70 -5.77
C GLU A 208 4.60 15.79 -4.61
N LEU A 209 4.09 16.12 -3.42
CA LEU A 209 4.86 16.18 -2.18
C LEU A 209 5.07 14.81 -1.53
N VAL A 210 4.34 13.80 -2.00
CA VAL A 210 4.32 12.43 -1.46
C VAL A 210 4.02 12.42 0.04
N LYS A 211 2.96 13.14 0.43
CA LYS A 211 2.63 13.42 1.84
C LYS A 211 1.13 13.43 2.09
N ALA A 212 0.72 12.85 3.22
CA ALA A 212 -0.64 12.96 3.73
C ALA A 212 -0.75 14.02 4.85
N THR A 213 -1.90 14.67 4.95
CA THR A 213 -2.29 15.50 6.10
C THR A 213 -3.69 15.13 6.59
N PHE A 214 -3.90 15.26 7.89
CA PHE A 214 -5.14 14.91 8.58
C PHE A 214 -5.51 16.04 9.54
N GLU A 215 -6.65 16.69 9.29
CA GLU A 215 -7.05 17.90 10.03
C GLU A 215 -8.51 17.78 10.47
N GLU A 216 -8.77 18.01 11.76
CA GLU A 216 -10.14 18.03 12.27
C GLU A 216 -10.85 19.31 11.80
N VAL A 217 -11.99 19.15 11.13
CA VAL A 217 -12.78 20.26 10.63
C VAL A 217 -13.70 20.73 11.74
N THR A 218 -13.33 21.81 12.42
CA THR A 218 -14.23 22.47 13.36
C THR A 218 -15.28 23.24 12.55
N HIS A 219 -16.54 22.83 12.64
CA HIS A 219 -17.62 23.74 12.27
C HIS A 219 -17.53 24.93 13.22
N GLY A 220 -17.16 26.10 12.69
CA GLY A 220 -17.33 27.34 13.43
C GLY A 220 -18.78 27.39 13.89
N THR A 221 -18.99 27.53 15.19
CA THR A 221 -20.29 27.93 15.73
C THR A 221 -20.63 29.26 15.09
N SER A 222 -21.43 29.21 14.03
CA SER A 222 -22.16 30.37 13.51
C SER A 222 -23.31 30.70 14.46
#